data_AF-A0A0U1RI20-F1
#
_entry.id   AF-A0A0U1RI20-F1
#
_cell.length_a   1.000
_cell.length_b   1.000
_cell.length_c   1.000
_cell.angle_alpha   90.00
_cell.angle_beta   90.00
_cell.angle_gamma   90.00
#
_symmetry.space_group_name_H-M   'P 1'
#
loop_
_entity.id
_entity.type
_entity.pdbx_description
1 polymer ?
#
loop_
_entity_poly.entity_id
_entity_poly.type
_entity_poly.pdbx_seq_one_letter_code
_entity_poly.pdbx_strand_id
1 'polypeptide(L)'
;MWKISKENCEDLGFAIVCMFYDAINLSEFKLWLDIVVRDTPIDTIPLYIFDLIDFDKSIGEIYDVIGVVNYGYISNDQKNALTGIAFLRGIDVYDPPISKEKALKALEKHPEIYQRFQHFFPFVELPLL
;
A
#
# COMPACT_ATOMS: atom_id res chain seq x y z
N MET A 1 5.67 6.19 -14.52
CA MET A 1 6.64 5.16 -14.12
C MET A 1 6.63 5.12 -12.61
N TRP A 2 6.57 3.93 -12.02
CA TRP A 2 6.45 3.75 -10.57
C TRP A 2 7.71 4.24 -9.84
N LYS A 3 7.53 4.98 -8.75
CA LYS A 3 8.60 5.43 -7.85
C LYS A 3 8.97 4.30 -6.89
N ILE A 4 9.85 3.41 -7.37
CA ILE A 4 10.22 2.17 -6.68
C ILE A 4 11.72 2.04 -6.44
N SER A 5 12.56 3.00 -6.85
CA SER A 5 14.03 2.92 -6.69
C SER A 5 14.46 3.25 -5.26
N LYS A 6 15.71 2.93 -4.90
CA LYS A 6 16.23 3.22 -3.55
C LYS A 6 16.23 4.71 -3.22
N GLU A 7 16.46 5.53 -4.24
CA GLU A 7 16.53 6.99 -4.15
C GLU A 7 15.13 7.62 -4.13
N ASN A 8 14.13 6.93 -4.70
CA ASN A 8 12.75 7.40 -4.76
C ASN A 8 11.78 6.21 -4.76
N CYS A 9 11.39 5.78 -3.55
CA CYS A 9 10.48 4.65 -3.31
C CYS A 9 9.11 5.08 -2.77
N GLU A 10 8.61 6.27 -3.13
CA GLU A 10 7.33 6.79 -2.63
C GLU A 10 6.11 5.90 -2.99
N ASP A 11 6.13 5.25 -4.15
CA ASP A 11 5.01 4.40 -4.57
C ASP A 11 5.09 3.03 -3.89
N LEU A 12 6.29 2.45 -3.83
CA LEU A 12 6.54 1.24 -3.03
C LEU A 12 6.17 1.45 -1.57
N GLY A 13 6.55 2.60 -1.01
CA GLY A 13 6.22 3.01 0.35
C GLY A 13 4.72 3.08 0.58
N PHE A 14 3.98 3.71 -0.33
CA PHE A 14 2.52 3.76 -0.24
C PHE A 14 1.89 2.37 -0.24
N ALA A 15 2.33 1.47 -1.14
CA ALA A 15 1.80 0.11 -1.20
C ALA A 15 2.10 -0.70 0.08
N ILE A 16 3.31 -0.55 0.65
CA ILE A 16 3.68 -1.17 1.92
C ILE A 16 2.83 -0.63 3.07
N VAL A 17 2.64 0.69 3.15
CA VAL A 17 1.79 1.31 4.18
C VAL A 17 0.34 0.83 4.05
N CYS A 18 -0.17 0.61 2.84
CA CYS A 18 -1.50 0.01 2.65
C CYS A 18 -1.59 -1.40 3.28
N MET A 19 -0.54 -2.22 3.21
CA MET A 19 -0.50 -3.50 3.94
C MET A 19 -0.48 -3.31 5.46
N PHE A 20 0.34 -2.39 5.98
CA PHE A 20 0.44 -2.14 7.43
C PHE A 20 -0.86 -1.65 8.07
N TYR A 21 -1.79 -1.10 7.27
CA TYR A 21 -3.09 -0.61 7.70
C TYR A 21 -4.24 -1.52 7.25
N ASP A 22 -3.93 -2.78 6.89
CA ASP A 22 -4.88 -3.81 6.44
C ASP A 22 -5.75 -3.40 5.23
N ALA A 23 -5.34 -2.34 4.50
CA ALA A 23 -6.05 -1.88 3.32
C ALA A 23 -5.84 -2.84 2.13
N ILE A 24 -4.75 -3.63 2.15
CA ILE A 24 -4.50 -4.79 1.27
C ILE A 24 -3.80 -5.92 2.04
N ASN A 25 -3.86 -7.14 1.51
CA ASN A 25 -3.08 -8.27 2.01
C ASN A 25 -1.79 -8.51 1.18
N LEU A 26 -0.95 -9.46 1.63
CA LEU A 26 0.32 -9.78 0.95
C LEU A 26 0.12 -10.27 -0.49
N SER A 27 -0.92 -11.08 -0.76
CA SER A 27 -1.20 -11.55 -2.12
C SER A 27 -1.57 -10.40 -3.05
N GLU A 28 -2.36 -9.44 -2.58
CA GLU A 28 -2.70 -8.21 -3.31
C GLU A 28 -1.48 -7.32 -3.53
N PHE A 29 -0.59 -7.21 -2.54
CA PHE A 29 0.68 -6.51 -2.71
C PHE A 29 1.55 -7.15 -3.81
N LYS A 30 1.65 -8.49 -3.83
CA LYS A 30 2.39 -9.20 -4.90
C LYS A 30 1.77 -9.01 -6.27
N LEU A 31 0.44 -9.03 -6.37
CA LEU A 31 -0.26 -8.69 -7.62
C LEU A 31 0.06 -7.27 -8.10
N TRP A 32 0.18 -6.30 -7.17
CA TRP A 32 0.64 -4.96 -7.53
C TRP A 32 2.10 -4.96 -8.01
N LEU A 33 3.00 -5.73 -7.39
CA LEU A 33 4.38 -5.87 -7.88
C LEU A 33 4.44 -6.43 -9.31
N ASP A 34 3.54 -7.36 -9.68
CA ASP A 34 3.44 -7.86 -11.06
C ASP A 34 3.06 -6.75 -12.05
N ILE A 35 2.17 -5.83 -11.64
CA ILE A 35 1.85 -4.61 -12.41
C ILE A 35 3.08 -3.72 -12.54
N VAL A 36 3.81 -3.51 -11.44
CA VAL A 36 5.02 -2.70 -11.42
C VAL A 36 6.07 -3.24 -12.40
N VAL A 37 6.31 -4.56 -12.38
CA VAL A 37 7.26 -5.22 -13.29
C VAL A 37 6.82 -5.09 -14.75
N ARG A 38 5.52 -5.26 -15.04
CA ARG A 38 5.00 -5.13 -16.41
C ARG A 38 5.09 -3.71 -16.95
N ASP A 39 4.88 -2.71 -16.11
CA ASP A 39 4.78 -1.30 -16.51
C ASP A 39 6.13 -0.55 -16.46
N THR A 40 7.19 -1.20 -15.99
CA THR A 40 8.53 -0.63 -15.81
C THR A 40 9.54 -1.27 -16.79
N PRO A 41 10.41 -0.49 -17.46
CA PRO A 41 11.49 -1.05 -18.28
C PRO A 41 12.37 -2.02 -17.49
N ILE A 42 12.65 -3.20 -18.05
CA ILE A 42 13.30 -4.29 -17.31
C ILE A 42 14.68 -3.93 -16.76
N ASP A 43 15.41 -3.05 -17.43
CA ASP A 43 16.73 -2.56 -17.06
C ASP A 43 16.71 -1.51 -15.94
N THR A 44 15.53 -1.00 -15.58
CA THR A 44 15.35 -0.03 -14.50
C THR A 44 14.67 -0.59 -13.25
N ILE A 45 14.20 -1.85 -13.29
CA ILE A 45 13.58 -2.50 -12.13
C ILE A 45 14.66 -2.84 -11.09
N PRO A 46 14.54 -2.34 -9.85
CA PRO A 46 15.46 -2.73 -8.79
C PRO A 46 15.32 -4.21 -8.43
N LEU A 47 16.44 -4.91 -8.24
CA LEU A 47 16.44 -6.37 -8.01
C LEU A 47 15.58 -6.81 -6.80
N TYR A 48 15.51 -5.98 -5.75
CA TYR A 48 14.67 -6.29 -4.59
C TYR A 48 13.18 -6.36 -4.91
N ILE A 49 12.71 -5.83 -6.04
CA ILE A 49 11.31 -6.02 -6.47
C ILE A 49 11.03 -7.50 -6.72
N PHE A 50 11.97 -8.24 -7.29
CA PHE A 50 11.84 -9.68 -7.47
C PHE A 50 11.90 -10.42 -6.12
N ASP A 51 12.80 -9.99 -5.23
CA ASP A 51 12.86 -10.53 -3.86
C ASP A 51 11.54 -10.30 -3.10
N LEU A 52 10.86 -9.17 -3.34
CA LEU A 52 9.55 -8.85 -2.77
C LEU A 52 8.41 -9.68 -3.36
N ILE A 53 8.48 -10.08 -4.63
CA ILE A 53 7.52 -11.01 -5.25
C ILE A 53 7.60 -12.39 -4.57
N ASP A 54 8.81 -12.85 -4.30
CA ASP A 54 9.06 -14.12 -3.62
C ASP A 54 8.94 -14.05 -2.08
N PHE A 55 8.66 -12.88 -1.53
CA PHE A 55 8.59 -12.64 -0.09
C PHE A 55 7.45 -13.43 0.59
N ASP A 56 7.77 -14.26 1.57
CA ASP A 56 6.79 -15.07 2.32
C ASP A 56 7.04 -15.05 3.84
N LYS A 57 7.51 -13.90 4.33
CA LYS A 57 7.84 -13.67 5.74
C LYS A 57 6.84 -12.73 6.40
N SER A 58 7.04 -12.43 7.68
CA SER A 58 6.20 -11.44 8.37
C SER A 58 6.39 -10.05 7.77
N ILE A 59 5.32 -9.24 7.66
CA ILE A 59 5.37 -7.90 7.05
C ILE A 59 6.44 -7.00 7.69
N GLY A 60 6.74 -7.19 8.98
CA GLY A 60 7.79 -6.45 9.68
C GLY A 60 9.21 -6.66 9.11
N GLU A 61 9.46 -7.79 8.46
CA GLU A 61 10.75 -8.16 7.85
C GLU A 61 10.91 -7.60 6.42
N ILE A 62 9.90 -6.92 5.87
CA ILE A 62 9.96 -6.39 4.49
C ILE A 62 11.09 -5.37 4.31
N TYR A 63 11.41 -4.64 5.39
CA TYR A 63 12.46 -3.62 5.39
C TYR A 63 13.87 -4.21 5.23
N ASP A 64 14.08 -5.45 5.67
CA ASP A 64 15.36 -6.15 5.52
C ASP A 64 15.63 -6.50 4.05
N VAL A 65 14.57 -6.66 3.25
CA VAL A 65 14.66 -6.92 1.80
C VAL A 65 14.98 -5.65 1.03
N ILE A 66 14.29 -4.55 1.34
CA ILE A 66 14.41 -3.30 0.58
C ILE A 66 15.74 -2.60 0.89
N GLY A 67 16.18 -2.63 2.16
CA GLY A 67 17.44 -2.06 2.60
C GLY A 67 17.49 -0.52 2.56
N VAL A 68 16.34 0.16 2.52
CA VAL A 68 16.21 1.63 2.55
C VAL A 68 14.94 2.05 3.30
N VAL A 69 14.83 3.31 3.74
CA VAL A 69 13.74 3.78 4.62
C VAL A 69 12.99 5.02 4.09
N ASN A 70 13.25 5.49 2.87
CA ASN A 70 12.66 6.75 2.39
C ASN A 70 11.35 6.57 1.59
N TYR A 71 10.30 6.15 2.28
CA TYR A 71 8.99 5.74 1.72
C TYR A 71 8.03 6.89 1.38
N GLY A 72 8.49 8.14 1.45
CA GLY A 72 7.61 9.31 1.37
C GLY A 72 6.82 9.54 2.67
N TYR A 73 6.28 10.75 2.81
CA TYR A 73 5.50 11.13 3.98
C TYR A 73 4.00 10.89 3.75
N ILE A 74 3.36 10.22 4.71
CA ILE A 74 1.90 10.08 4.80
C ILE A 74 1.46 10.51 6.20
N SER A 75 0.47 11.39 6.28
CA SER A 75 0.01 11.95 7.56
C SER A 75 -0.79 10.93 8.38
N ASN A 76 -0.98 11.18 9.67
CA ASN A 76 -1.82 10.30 10.50
C ASN A 76 -3.28 10.27 10.02
N ASP A 77 -3.83 11.37 9.49
CA ASP A 77 -5.19 11.39 8.95
C ASP A 77 -5.31 10.58 7.65
N GLN A 78 -4.28 10.60 6.82
CA GLN A 78 -4.21 9.75 5.62
C GLN A 78 -4.04 8.27 5.96
N LYS A 79 -3.26 7.95 7.00
CA LYS A 79 -3.18 6.57 7.54
C LYS A 79 -4.53 6.10 8.08
N ASN A 80 -5.25 6.98 8.79
CA ASN A 80 -6.61 6.73 9.25
C ASN A 80 -7.58 6.48 8.08
N ALA A 81 -7.41 7.19 6.96
CA ALA A 81 -8.16 6.93 5.73
C ALA A 81 -7.86 5.54 5.14
N LEU A 82 -6.63 5.04 5.21
CA LEU A 82 -6.28 3.67 4.80
C LEU A 82 -7.00 2.62 5.67
N THR A 83 -7.03 2.80 7.00
CA THR A 83 -7.88 1.98 7.89
C THR A 83 -9.35 2.06 7.45
N GLY A 84 -9.80 3.24 7.00
CA GLY A 84 -11.13 3.44 6.43
C GLY A 84 -11.38 2.57 5.21
N ILE A 85 -10.38 2.42 4.32
CA ILE A 85 -10.45 1.50 3.17
C ILE A 85 -10.60 0.06 3.65
N ALA A 86 -9.81 -0.38 4.62
CA ALA A 86 -9.93 -1.73 5.19
C ALA A 86 -11.36 -2.00 5.70
N PHE A 87 -11.93 -1.07 6.47
CA PHE A 87 -13.30 -1.18 6.94
C PHE A 87 -14.36 -1.11 5.83
N LEU A 88 -14.13 -0.30 4.80
CA LEU A 88 -15.01 -0.20 3.63
C LEU A 88 -15.05 -1.52 2.86
N ARG A 89 -13.93 -2.26 2.85
CA ARG A 89 -13.80 -3.61 2.31
C ARG A 89 -14.37 -4.70 3.22
N GLY A 90 -14.92 -4.34 4.38
CA GLY A 90 -15.46 -5.29 5.34
C GLY A 90 -14.41 -6.07 6.14
N ILE A 91 -13.16 -5.60 6.16
CA ILE A 91 -12.08 -6.22 6.94
C ILE A 91 -12.25 -5.84 8.42
N ASP A 92 -12.14 -6.85 9.30
CA ASP A 92 -12.10 -6.65 10.74
C ASP A 92 -10.66 -6.36 11.18
N VAL A 93 -10.31 -5.08 11.23
CA VAL A 93 -8.98 -4.60 11.61
C VAL A 93 -8.76 -4.85 13.09
N TYR A 94 -7.69 -5.58 13.43
CA TYR A 94 -7.32 -5.85 14.82
C TYR A 94 -6.72 -4.60 15.48
N ASP A 95 -7.25 -4.22 16.65
CA ASP A 95 -6.82 -3.05 17.44
C ASP A 95 -6.61 -1.78 16.58
N PRO A 96 -7.67 -1.30 15.90
CA PRO A 96 -7.54 -0.21 14.96
C PRO A 96 -7.17 1.09 15.69
N PRO A 97 -6.35 1.97 15.08
CA PRO A 97 -5.87 3.21 15.73
C PRO A 97 -7.01 4.17 16.10
N ILE A 98 -8.15 4.05 15.41
CA ILE A 98 -9.37 4.81 15.62
C ILE A 98 -10.59 3.93 15.32
N SER A 99 -11.77 4.35 15.76
CA SER A 99 -13.01 3.62 15.48
C SER A 99 -13.35 3.59 13.98
N LYS A 100 -14.08 2.55 13.54
CA LYS A 100 -14.59 2.40 12.17
C LYS A 100 -15.26 3.66 11.63
N GLU A 101 -16.16 4.26 12.40
CA GLU A 101 -16.86 5.50 12.00
C GLU A 101 -15.88 6.65 11.74
N LYS A 102 -14.87 6.82 12.60
CA LYS A 102 -13.87 7.88 12.42
C LYS A 102 -12.97 7.60 11.22
N ALA A 103 -12.64 6.34 10.96
CA ALA A 103 -11.81 5.94 9.83
C ALA A 103 -12.53 6.17 8.49
N LEU A 104 -13.82 5.82 8.39
CA LEU A 104 -14.63 6.11 7.22
C LEU A 104 -14.77 7.62 6.99
N LYS A 105 -15.00 8.42 8.04
CA LYS A 105 -14.99 9.89 7.96
C LYS A 105 -13.63 10.46 7.55
N ALA A 106 -12.53 9.84 7.95
CA ALA A 106 -11.20 10.24 7.50
C ALA A 106 -11.03 9.95 6.00
N LEU A 107 -11.52 8.80 5.53
CA LEU A 107 -11.49 8.45 4.11
C LEU A 107 -12.34 9.43 3.25
N GLU A 108 -13.53 9.80 3.71
CA GLU A 108 -14.36 10.82 3.06
C GLU A 108 -13.66 12.19 2.94
N LYS A 109 -12.87 12.56 3.96
CA LYS A 109 -12.10 13.82 3.98
C LYS A 109 -10.82 13.77 3.14
N HIS A 110 -10.35 12.58 2.80
CA HIS A 110 -9.12 12.33 2.06
C HIS A 110 -9.39 11.53 0.78
N PRO A 111 -10.20 12.06 -0.16
CA PRO A 111 -10.54 11.36 -1.40
C PRO A 111 -9.30 11.07 -2.27
N GLU A 112 -8.20 11.82 -2.09
CA GLU A 112 -6.93 11.53 -2.76
C GLU A 112 -6.34 10.16 -2.36
N ILE A 113 -6.60 9.68 -1.14
CA ILE A 113 -6.16 8.36 -0.67
C ILE A 113 -6.99 7.28 -1.35
N TYR A 114 -8.30 7.46 -1.47
CA TYR A 114 -9.17 6.54 -2.19
C TYR A 114 -8.78 6.44 -3.67
N GLN A 115 -8.60 7.58 -4.34
CA GLN A 115 -8.20 7.63 -5.76
C GLN A 115 -6.83 6.99 -5.98
N ARG A 116 -5.85 7.29 -5.11
CA ARG A 116 -4.52 6.67 -5.18
C ARG A 116 -4.60 5.17 -4.95
N PHE A 117 -5.39 4.71 -3.99
CA PHE A 117 -5.59 3.28 -3.75
C PHE A 117 -6.16 2.57 -4.97
N GLN A 118 -7.23 3.10 -5.58
CA GLN A 118 -7.83 2.51 -6.79
C GLN A 118 -6.84 2.47 -7.97
N HIS A 119 -6.00 3.50 -8.10
CA HIS A 119 -4.96 3.52 -9.14
C HIS A 119 -3.90 2.44 -8.92
N PHE A 120 -3.50 2.21 -7.67
CA PHE A 120 -2.49 1.20 -7.32
C PHE A 120 -3.05 -0.21 -7.42
N PHE A 121 -4.25 -0.43 -6.92
CA PHE A 121 -4.86 -1.75 -6.80
C PHE A 121 -6.13 -1.84 -7.66
N PRO A 122 -6.02 -1.73 -9.00
CA PRO A 122 -7.19 -1.70 -9.89
C PRO A 122 -7.97 -3.02 -9.91
N PHE A 123 -7.40 -4.09 -9.33
CA PHE A 123 -8.01 -5.39 -9.14
C PHE A 123 -8.77 -5.53 -7.80
N VAL A 124 -8.68 -4.52 -6.91
CA VAL A 124 -9.46 -4.48 -5.68
C VAL A 124 -10.72 -3.66 -5.93
N GLU A 125 -11.88 -4.30 -5.86
CA GLU A 125 -13.17 -3.62 -5.94
C GLU A 125 -13.44 -2.82 -4.66
N LEU A 126 -13.72 -1.53 -4.81
CA LEU A 126 -14.14 -0.66 -3.71
C LEU A 126 -15.55 -0.11 -3.96
N PRO A 127 -16.41 -0.09 -2.93
CA PRO A 127 -17.66 0.68 -2.96
C PRO A 127 -17.38 2.15 -3.24
N LEU A 128 -18.24 2.78 -4.06
CA LEU A 128 -18.18 4.22 -4.27
C LEU A 128 -18.37 4.98 -2.93
N LEU A 129 -17.47 5.92 -2.66
CA LEU A 129 -17.58 6.90 -1.57
C LEU A 129 -18.68 7.93 -1.84
#